data_AF-A0A9D9DPR1-F1
#
_entry.id   AF-A0A9D9DPR1-F1
#
_cell.length_a   1.000
_cell.length_b   1.000
_cell.length_c   1.000
_cell.angle_alpha   90.00
_cell.angle_beta   90.00
_cell.angle_gamma   90.00
#
_symmetry.space_group_name_H-M   'P 1'
#
loop_
_entity.id
_entity.type
_entity.pdbx_description
1 polymer ?
#
loop_
_entity_poly.entity_id
_entity_poly.type
_entity_poly.pdbx_seq_one_letter_code
_entity_poly.pdbx_strand_id
1 'polypeptide(L)'
;MLRVLSGIILLTLMFQGMVFAEPQTVLHAGVSLAREVPAALMGTWRVSAKLKNTDSPANFKQTSTDIWNLSRQNDVINLSNPFTGASASINVSYVNKNTVKFTKVGDYDNQKLTDSVEITIEGDSFKGVNTLSLVTYSPAGNSVINTKNAVYTLYGEKISGADILE
;
A
#
# COMPACT_ATOMS: atom_id res chain seq x y z
N MET A 1 -13.73 -64.96 -53.74
CA MET A 1 -13.25 -65.51 -52.44
C MET A 1 -12.48 -64.39 -51.74
N LEU A 2 -12.57 -64.34 -50.40
CA LEU A 2 -11.94 -63.41 -49.44
C LEU A 2 -12.65 -62.07 -49.15
N ARG A 3 -13.19 -62.03 -47.92
CA ARG A 3 -13.73 -60.90 -47.14
C ARG A 3 -12.59 -60.24 -46.36
N VAL A 4 -12.62 -58.92 -46.14
CA VAL A 4 -12.32 -58.24 -44.83
C VAL A 4 -12.88 -56.80 -44.94
N LEU A 5 -14.01 -56.45 -44.33
CA LEU A 5 -14.21 -55.88 -42.99
C LEU A 5 -13.40 -54.60 -42.66
N SER A 6 -14.16 -53.51 -42.48
CA SER A 6 -14.12 -52.57 -41.34
C SER A 6 -12.89 -51.70 -41.09
N GLY A 7 -13.14 -50.39 -41.08
CA GLY A 7 -12.27 -49.40 -40.44
C GLY A 7 -12.87 -48.00 -40.46
N ILE A 8 -13.86 -47.74 -39.61
CA ILE A 8 -14.26 -46.35 -39.27
C ILE A 8 -13.12 -45.76 -38.44
N ILE A 9 -12.38 -44.80 -39.00
CA ILE A 9 -11.41 -44.00 -38.26
C ILE A 9 -12.19 -42.84 -37.63
N LEU A 10 -12.60 -43.02 -36.37
CA LEU A 10 -13.12 -41.95 -35.53
C LEU A 10 -11.91 -41.21 -34.92
N LEU A 11 -11.56 -40.06 -35.49
CA LEU A 11 -10.50 -39.18 -34.98
C LEU A 11 -11.06 -38.36 -33.80
N THR A 12 -11.04 -38.91 -32.59
CA THR A 12 -11.29 -38.15 -31.36
C THR A 12 -10.06 -37.29 -31.02
N LEU A 13 -10.12 -36.02 -31.43
CA LEU A 13 -9.22 -34.96 -30.96
C LEU A 13 -9.49 -34.68 -29.47
N MET A 14 -8.67 -35.26 -28.60
CA MET A 14 -8.61 -34.85 -27.20
C MET A 14 -7.85 -33.52 -27.10
N PHE A 15 -8.60 -32.42 -27.17
CA PHE A 15 -8.09 -31.11 -26.78
C PHE A 15 -7.92 -31.10 -25.25
N GLN A 16 -6.70 -31.35 -24.80
CA GLN A 16 -6.30 -31.21 -23.40
C GLN A 16 -6.38 -29.72 -23.04
N GLY A 17 -7.36 -29.35 -22.21
CA GLY A 17 -7.47 -28.00 -21.68
C GLY A 17 -6.21 -27.66 -20.89
N MET A 18 -5.49 -26.62 -21.31
CA MET A 18 -4.48 -26.00 -20.46
C MET A 18 -5.21 -25.36 -19.27
N VAL A 19 -5.08 -25.98 -18.10
CA VAL A 19 -5.48 -25.38 -16.83
C VAL A 19 -4.34 -24.44 -16.43
N PHE A 20 -4.55 -23.13 -16.58
CA PHE A 20 -3.68 -22.14 -15.97
C PHE A 20 -4.00 -22.10 -14.48
N ALA A 21 -3.02 -22.48 -13.64
CA ALA A 21 -3.13 -22.31 -12.21
C ALA A 21 -3.06 -20.80 -11.90
N GLU A 22 -4.16 -20.24 -11.40
CA GLU A 22 -4.13 -18.89 -10.84
C GLU A 22 -3.24 -18.87 -9.59
N PRO A 23 -2.39 -17.84 -9.40
CA PRO A 23 -1.55 -17.72 -8.22
C PRO A 23 -2.44 -17.70 -6.98
N GLN A 24 -2.25 -18.70 -6.11
CA GLN A 24 -3.02 -18.80 -4.87
C GLN A 24 -2.79 -17.56 -4.00
N THR A 25 -3.88 -16.85 -3.71
CA THR A 25 -3.86 -15.76 -2.73
C THR A 25 -3.72 -16.38 -1.35
N VAL A 26 -2.52 -16.29 -0.75
CA VAL A 26 -2.28 -16.77 0.60
C VAL A 26 -2.82 -15.73 1.59
N LEU A 27 -3.84 -16.11 2.36
CA LEU A 27 -4.34 -15.29 3.45
C LEU A 27 -3.37 -15.43 4.64
N HIS A 28 -2.55 -14.40 4.89
CA HIS A 28 -1.72 -14.35 6.09
C HIS A 28 -2.59 -13.95 7.29
N ALA A 29 -2.94 -14.92 8.15
CA ALA A 29 -3.64 -14.66 9.40
C ALA A 29 -2.69 -14.01 10.42
N GLY A 30 -2.51 -12.70 10.32
CA GLY A 30 -1.96 -11.87 11.38
C GLY A 30 -3.09 -11.21 12.18
N VAL A 31 -2.92 -11.07 13.49
CA VAL A 31 -3.79 -10.19 14.29
C VAL A 31 -3.54 -8.76 13.81
N SER A 32 -4.57 -8.10 13.28
CA SER A 32 -4.46 -6.70 12.85
C SER A 32 -4.26 -5.79 14.06
N LEU A 33 -3.23 -4.94 14.04
CA LEU A 33 -3.02 -3.91 15.05
C LEU A 33 -3.91 -2.67 14.84
N ALA A 34 -4.79 -2.67 13.82
CA ALA A 34 -5.63 -1.52 13.49
C ALA A 34 -6.55 -1.09 14.64
N ARG A 35 -7.01 -2.02 15.49
CA ARG A 35 -7.84 -1.70 16.67
C ARG A 35 -7.03 -1.11 17.82
N GLU A 36 -5.72 -1.29 17.83
CA GLU A 36 -4.84 -0.73 18.85
C GLU A 36 -4.45 0.71 18.54
N VAL A 37 -4.58 1.15 17.28
CA VAL A 37 -4.31 2.53 16.86
C VAL A 37 -5.18 3.50 17.67
N PRO A 38 -4.58 4.53 18.30
CA PRO A 38 -5.33 5.53 19.04
C PRO A 38 -6.42 6.17 18.19
N ALA A 39 -7.65 6.23 18.71
CA ALA A 39 -8.78 6.87 18.02
C ALA A 39 -8.47 8.35 17.68
N ALA A 40 -7.62 9.00 18.48
CA ALA A 40 -7.07 10.31 18.22
C ALA A 40 -6.37 10.45 16.86
N LEU A 41 -5.90 9.37 16.22
CA LEU A 41 -5.33 9.43 14.87
C LEU A 41 -6.39 9.63 13.78
N MET A 42 -7.65 9.28 14.05
CA MET A 42 -8.72 9.41 13.07
C MET A 42 -9.09 10.88 12.84
N GLY A 43 -9.68 11.14 11.67
CA GLY A 43 -10.09 12.47 11.24
C GLY A 43 -9.23 13.03 10.10
N THR A 44 -9.44 14.30 9.82
CA THR A 44 -8.77 15.04 8.76
C THR A 44 -7.58 15.81 9.33
N TRP A 45 -6.44 15.64 8.68
CA TRP A 45 -5.16 16.20 9.07
C TRP A 45 -4.56 17.03 7.95
N ARG A 46 -4.03 18.21 8.29
CA ARG A 46 -3.06 18.93 7.47
C ARG A 46 -1.69 18.35 7.78
N VAL A 47 -1.00 17.83 6.79
CA VAL A 47 0.31 17.19 6.95
C VAL A 47 1.35 17.97 6.17
N SER A 48 2.33 18.51 6.87
CA SER A 48 3.51 19.15 6.30
C SER A 48 4.68 18.17 6.31
N ALA A 49 5.33 18.00 5.16
CA ALA A 49 6.52 17.19 5.02
C ALA A 49 7.70 18.06 4.60
N LYS A 50 8.86 17.83 5.21
CA LYS A 50 10.13 18.46 4.83
C LYS A 50 11.18 17.40 4.60
N LEU A 51 11.80 17.43 3.42
CA LEU A 51 12.85 16.48 3.04
C LEU A 51 14.06 16.66 3.95
N LYS A 52 14.49 15.56 4.59
CA LYS A 52 15.66 15.49 5.45
C LYS A 52 16.88 14.98 4.70
N ASN A 53 16.70 13.92 3.90
CA ASN A 53 17.76 13.32 3.10
C ASN A 53 17.18 12.57 1.89
N THR A 54 17.94 12.47 0.81
CA THR A 54 17.62 11.62 -0.35
C THR A 54 18.86 11.31 -1.18
N ASP A 55 18.85 10.16 -1.85
CA ASP A 55 19.80 9.82 -2.91
C ASP A 55 19.40 10.39 -4.29
N SER A 56 18.20 10.95 -4.43
CA SER A 56 17.61 11.36 -5.71
C SER A 56 16.85 12.70 -5.64
N PRO A 57 17.54 13.84 -5.45
CA PRO A 57 16.91 15.15 -5.21
C PRO A 57 15.94 15.61 -6.31
N ALA A 58 16.15 15.20 -7.56
CA ALA A 58 15.28 15.54 -8.67
C ALA A 58 13.91 14.84 -8.62
N ASN A 59 13.78 13.76 -7.84
CA ASN A 59 12.56 12.95 -7.76
C ASN A 59 11.69 13.26 -6.54
N PHE A 60 12.25 13.91 -5.53
CA PHE A 60 11.61 14.12 -4.24
C PHE A 60 11.50 15.60 -3.94
N LYS A 61 10.28 16.07 -3.69
CA LYS A 61 10.01 17.48 -3.40
C LYS A 61 10.68 17.89 -2.08
N GLN A 62 11.24 19.09 -2.01
CA GLN A 62 11.89 19.60 -0.79
C GLN A 62 10.89 19.77 0.36
N THR A 63 9.68 20.24 0.05
CA THR A 63 8.58 20.38 1.00
C THR A 63 7.25 20.03 0.34
N SER A 64 6.29 19.58 1.14
CA SER A 64 4.89 19.46 0.73
C SER A 64 3.96 19.79 1.89
N THR A 65 2.74 20.18 1.55
CA THR A 65 1.62 20.28 2.48
C THR A 65 0.43 19.61 1.82
N ASP A 66 -0.10 18.58 2.47
CA ASP A 66 -1.19 17.76 1.97
C ASP A 66 -2.31 17.68 3.03
N ILE A 67 -3.51 17.31 2.60
CA ILE A 67 -4.63 17.03 3.49
C ILE A 67 -4.98 15.55 3.37
N TRP A 68 -5.02 14.88 4.51
CA TRP A 68 -5.31 13.46 4.61
C TRP A 68 -6.43 13.20 5.60
N ASN A 69 -7.44 12.46 5.16
CA ASN A 69 -8.49 11.93 6.01
C ASN A 69 -8.19 10.49 6.37
N LEU A 70 -8.10 10.20 7.67
CA LEU A 70 -7.91 8.89 8.24
C LEU A 70 -9.23 8.41 8.82
N SER A 71 -9.66 7.22 8.37
CA SER A 71 -10.85 6.55 8.86
C SER A 71 -10.54 5.08 9.11
N ARG A 72 -11.30 4.45 10.00
CA ARG A 72 -11.18 3.02 10.29
C ARG A 72 -12.52 2.35 10.03
N GLN A 73 -12.48 1.25 9.31
CA GLN A 73 -13.62 0.36 9.14
C GLN A 73 -13.17 -1.05 9.52
N ASN A 74 -13.73 -1.58 10.61
CA ASN A 74 -13.28 -2.84 11.21
C ASN A 74 -11.77 -2.81 11.54
N ASP A 75 -11.01 -3.66 10.86
CA ASP A 75 -9.58 -3.89 11.03
C ASP A 75 -8.73 -3.23 9.94
N VAL A 76 -9.34 -2.34 9.16
CA VAL A 76 -8.69 -1.61 8.06
C VAL A 76 -8.72 -0.11 8.34
N ILE A 77 -7.55 0.53 8.29
CA ILE A 77 -7.44 1.99 8.32
C ILE A 77 -7.23 2.49 6.91
N ASN A 78 -8.10 3.41 6.49
CA ASN A 78 -8.11 4.02 5.17
C ASN A 78 -7.61 5.47 5.25
N LEU A 79 -6.78 5.82 4.28
CA LEU A 79 -6.20 7.12 4.06
C LEU A 79 -6.74 7.68 2.76
N SER A 80 -7.26 8.90 2.76
CA SER A 80 -7.76 9.56 1.54
C SER A 80 -7.41 11.04 1.48
N ASN A 81 -7.10 11.55 0.29
CA ASN A 81 -6.86 12.96 0.05
C ASN A 81 -7.98 13.51 -0.83
N PRO A 82 -8.87 14.37 -0.31
CA PRO A 82 -10.03 14.85 -1.06
C PRO A 82 -9.67 15.81 -2.20
N PHE A 83 -8.48 16.39 -2.19
CA PHE A 83 -8.04 17.34 -3.22
C PHE A 83 -7.40 16.65 -4.43
N THR A 84 -6.74 15.51 -4.20
CA THR A 84 -6.07 14.74 -5.26
C THR A 84 -6.85 13.51 -5.69
N GLY A 85 -7.86 13.09 -4.91
CA GLY A 85 -8.58 11.83 -5.12
C GLY A 85 -7.77 10.58 -4.73
N ALA A 86 -6.57 10.75 -4.17
CA ALA A 86 -5.74 9.62 -3.76
C ALA A 86 -6.38 8.88 -2.57
N SER A 87 -6.37 7.55 -2.60
CA SER A 87 -6.83 6.69 -1.51
C SER A 87 -5.94 5.48 -1.35
N ALA A 88 -5.75 5.01 -0.12
CA ALA A 88 -5.03 3.79 0.19
C ALA A 88 -5.48 3.22 1.54
N SER A 89 -5.23 1.93 1.77
CA SER A 89 -5.24 1.37 3.13
C SER A 89 -3.82 1.30 3.67
N ILE A 90 -3.66 1.45 4.98
CA ILE A 90 -2.36 1.34 5.65
C ILE A 90 -2.22 -0.01 6.36
N ASN A 91 -1.00 -0.52 6.41
CA ASN A 91 -0.66 -1.71 7.19
C ASN A 91 0.06 -1.27 8.47
N VAL A 92 -0.57 -1.47 9.63
CA VAL A 92 -0.02 -1.09 10.93
C VAL A 92 0.88 -2.21 11.45
N SER A 93 2.16 -1.90 11.66
CA SER A 93 3.17 -2.85 12.14
C SER A 93 3.55 -2.65 13.60
N TYR A 94 3.20 -1.51 14.18
CA TYR A 94 3.53 -1.18 15.57
C TYR A 94 2.57 -0.16 16.14
N VAL A 95 2.13 -0.39 17.37
CA VAL A 95 1.46 0.61 18.21
C VAL A 95 2.05 0.55 19.61
N ASN A 96 2.37 1.72 20.17
CA ASN A 96 2.73 1.86 21.58
C ASN A 96 2.29 3.23 22.08
N LYS A 97 1.29 3.25 22.96
CA LYS A 97 0.66 4.47 23.45
C LYS A 97 0.23 5.35 22.27
N ASN A 98 0.90 6.48 22.08
CA ASN A 98 0.58 7.50 21.10
C ASN A 98 1.40 7.34 19.81
N THR A 99 2.31 6.37 19.75
CA THR A 99 3.21 6.15 18.63
C THR A 99 2.69 5.01 17.77
N VAL A 100 2.58 5.26 16.46
CA VAL A 100 2.10 4.30 15.46
C VAL A 100 3.12 4.20 14.34
N LYS A 101 3.43 2.98 13.90
CA LYS A 101 4.16 2.74 12.65
C LYS A 101 3.28 2.00 11.66
N PHE A 102 3.28 2.48 10.44
CA PHE A 102 2.52 1.88 9.36
C PHE A 102 3.22 2.02 8.02
N THR A 103 2.85 1.14 7.10
CA THR A 103 3.28 1.23 5.70
C THR A 103 2.12 1.51 4.79
N LYS A 104 2.40 2.24 3.72
CA LYS A 104 1.50 2.43 2.58
C LYS A 104 2.28 2.09 1.32
N VAL A 105 1.65 1.36 0.42
CA VAL A 105 2.23 1.00 -0.87
C VAL A 105 1.38 1.62 -1.96
N GLY A 106 2.04 2.27 -2.93
CA GLY A 106 1.42 2.72 -4.16
C GLY A 106 2.14 2.13 -5.36
N ASP A 107 1.38 1.52 -6.26
CA ASP A 107 1.88 0.98 -7.52
C ASP A 107 1.63 2.00 -8.65
N TYR A 108 2.66 2.29 -9.44
CA TYR A 108 2.66 3.28 -10.52
C TYR A 108 3.39 2.72 -11.74
N ASP A 109 2.65 2.24 -12.74
CA ASP A 109 3.23 1.57 -13.92
C ASP A 109 4.21 0.45 -13.51
N ASN A 110 5.50 0.60 -13.87
CA ASN A 110 6.57 -0.31 -13.51
C ASN A 110 7.28 0.08 -12.20
N GLN A 111 6.67 0.92 -11.37
CA GLN A 111 7.25 1.43 -10.14
C GLN A 111 6.38 1.09 -8.93
N LYS A 112 7.04 0.94 -7.79
CA LYS A 112 6.40 0.74 -6.50
C LYS A 112 6.98 1.74 -5.50
N LEU A 113 6.12 2.60 -4.98
CA LEU A 113 6.46 3.52 -3.90
C LEU A 113 5.99 2.93 -2.58
N THR A 114 6.92 2.72 -1.66
CA THR A 114 6.61 2.30 -0.29
C THR A 114 6.90 3.44 0.66
N ASP A 115 5.88 3.88 1.37
CA ASP A 115 5.96 4.77 2.53
C ASP A 115 6.10 3.91 3.80
N SER A 116 7.09 4.20 4.63
CA SER A 116 7.21 3.68 5.99
C SER A 116 7.15 4.84 6.97
N VAL A 117 6.02 4.96 7.64
CA VAL A 117 5.66 6.11 8.46
C VAL A 117 5.70 5.75 9.93
N GLU A 118 6.35 6.58 10.73
CA GLU A 118 6.31 6.53 12.19
C GLU A 118 5.89 7.91 12.70
N ILE A 119 4.80 7.95 13.46
CA ILE A 119 4.27 9.19 14.04
C ILE A 119 4.00 9.02 15.53
N THR A 120 4.12 10.12 16.27
CA THR A 120 3.73 10.24 17.67
C THR A 120 2.69 11.35 17.80
N ILE A 121 1.53 11.01 18.36
CA ILE A 121 0.38 11.90 18.49
C ILE A 121 0.46 12.66 19.82
N GLU A 122 0.27 13.97 19.74
CA GLU A 122 0.27 14.93 20.84
C GLU A 122 -0.98 15.82 20.71
N GLY A 123 -2.12 15.33 21.22
CA GLY A 123 -3.41 16.01 21.11
C GLY A 123 -3.86 16.16 19.65
N ASP A 124 -4.10 17.40 19.22
CA ASP A 124 -4.48 17.75 17.84
C ASP A 124 -3.26 17.95 16.92
N SER A 125 -2.10 17.45 17.32
CA SER A 125 -0.89 17.47 16.50
C SER A 125 -0.18 16.13 16.48
N PHE A 126 0.66 15.90 15.48
CA PHE A 126 1.63 14.82 15.52
C PHE A 126 2.97 15.26 14.94
N LYS A 127 4.02 14.56 15.34
CA LYS A 127 5.35 14.61 14.71
C LYS A 127 5.75 13.23 14.25
N GLY A 128 6.53 13.15 13.18
CA GLY A 128 6.95 11.85 12.69
C GLY A 128 8.01 11.90 11.60
N VAL A 129 8.26 10.72 11.05
CA VAL A 129 9.19 10.50 9.94
C VAL A 129 8.50 9.63 8.90
N ASN A 130 8.66 9.97 7.62
CA ASN A 130 8.31 9.09 6.51
C ASN A 130 9.58 8.69 5.75
N THR A 131 9.81 7.40 5.60
CA THR A 131 10.86 6.87 4.73
C THR A 131 10.21 6.34 3.46
N LEU A 132 10.57 6.94 2.33
CA LEU A 132 10.12 6.53 1.00
C LEU A 132 11.16 5.64 0.34
N SER A 133 10.70 4.56 -0.29
CA SER A 133 11.48 3.77 -1.24
C SER A 133 10.70 3.63 -2.55
N LEU A 134 11.25 4.19 -3.62
CA LEU A 134 10.70 4.10 -4.97
C LEU A 134 11.53 3.08 -5.76
N VAL A 135 10.95 1.91 -5.97
CA VAL A 135 11.57 0.81 -6.72
C VAL A 135 11.04 0.84 -8.15
N THR A 136 11.92 0.83 -9.14
CA THR A 136 11.58 0.69 -10.55
C THR A 136 11.92 -0.72 -11.00
N TYR A 137 10.96 -1.41 -11.60
CA TYR A 137 11.10 -2.76 -12.12
C TYR A 137 11.35 -2.76 -13.63
N SER A 138 11.94 -3.84 -14.13
CA SER A 138 12.07 -4.09 -15.56
C SER A 138 10.70 -4.21 -16.24
N PRO A 139 10.60 -3.97 -17.55
CA PRO A 139 9.32 -4.10 -18.27
C PRO A 139 8.66 -5.48 -18.10
N ALA A 140 9.47 -6.52 -17.88
CA ALA A 140 8.99 -7.87 -17.59
C ALA A 140 8.62 -8.11 -16.11
N GLY A 141 8.75 -7.11 -15.23
CA GLY A 141 8.43 -7.15 -13.79
C GLY A 141 9.42 -7.91 -12.91
N ASN A 142 10.31 -8.71 -13.50
CA ASN A 142 11.07 -9.73 -12.77
C ASN A 142 12.37 -9.22 -12.11
N SER A 143 12.74 -7.95 -12.28
CA SER A 143 14.01 -7.44 -11.74
C SER A 143 13.93 -5.97 -11.37
N VAL A 144 14.55 -5.61 -10.24
CA VAL A 144 14.73 -4.22 -9.83
C VAL A 144 15.79 -3.58 -10.72
N ILE A 145 15.43 -2.50 -11.41
CA ILE A 145 16.33 -1.67 -12.20
C ILE A 145 16.99 -0.60 -11.32
N ASN A 146 16.19 0.03 -10.46
CA ASN A 146 16.65 1.15 -9.65
C ASN A 146 15.83 1.27 -8.36
N THR A 147 16.47 1.75 -7.30
CA THR A 147 15.82 2.10 -6.04
C THR A 147 16.25 3.50 -5.65
N LYS A 148 15.28 4.36 -5.39
CA LYS A 148 15.50 5.73 -4.92
C LYS A 148 14.87 5.89 -3.54
N ASN A 149 15.57 6.55 -2.63
CA ASN A 149 15.15 6.67 -1.25
C ASN A 149 15.10 8.13 -0.80
N ALA A 150 14.14 8.41 0.09
CA ALA A 150 14.03 9.71 0.74
C ALA A 150 13.54 9.55 2.18
N VAL A 151 13.97 10.46 3.05
CA VAL A 151 13.49 10.56 4.43
C VAL A 151 12.93 11.95 4.63
N TYR A 152 11.70 12.03 5.13
CA TYR A 152 11.00 13.27 5.45
C TYR A 152 10.75 13.36 6.95
N THR A 153 10.85 14.57 7.49
CA THR A 153 10.23 14.91 8.77
C THR A 153 8.80 15.36 8.53
N LEU A 154 7.87 14.85 9.34
CA LEU A 154 6.45 15.15 9.26
C LEU A 154 5.98 15.98 10.44
N TYR A 155 5.05 16.89 10.18
CA TYR A 155 4.24 17.57 11.17
C TYR A 155 2.78 17.54 10.74
N GLY A 156 1.90 17.11 11.64
CA GLY A 156 0.46 17.06 11.43
C GLY A 156 -0.28 18.00 12.36
N GLU A 157 -1.32 18.65 11.82
CA GLU A 157 -2.29 19.45 12.55
C GLU A 157 -3.68 18.91 12.22
N LYS A 158 -4.47 18.56 13.25
CA LYS A 158 -5.83 18.06 13.05
C LYS A 158 -6.73 19.22 12.64
N ILE A 159 -7.49 19.03 11.57
CA ILE A 159 -8.45 20.01 11.05
C ILE A 159 -9.86 19.69 11.57
N SER A 160 -10.24 18.41 11.55
CA SER A 160 -11.60 17.97 11.90
C SER A 160 -11.66 16.46 12.14
N GLY A 161 -12.78 15.99 12.68
CA GLY A 161 -12.97 14.57 13.00
C GLY A 161 -12.46 14.27 14.41
N ALA A 162 -13.36 14.43 15.38
CA ALA A 162 -13.21 13.86 16.71
C ALA A 162 -13.97 12.54 16.74
N ASP A 163 -13.35 11.53 17.37
CA ASP A 163 -13.89 10.23 17.79
C ASP A 163 -15.33 9.91 17.35
N ILE A 164 -15.48 9.30 16.18
CA ILE A 164 -16.63 8.40 15.96
C ILE A 164 -16.04 7.00 15.82
N LEU A 165 -15.99 6.31 16.95
CA LEU A 165 -15.85 4.87 17.02
C LEU A 165 -17.25 4.30 16.77
N GLU A 166 -17.52 3.79 15.57
CA GLU A 166 -18.50 2.71 15.38
C GLU A 166 -17.81 1.35 15.60
#